data_AF-A0A4R7STB4-F1
#
_entry.id   AF-A0A4R7STB4-F1
#
_cell.length_a   1.000
_cell.length_b   1.000
_cell.length_c   1.000
_cell.angle_alpha   90.00
_cell.angle_beta   90.00
_cell.angle_gamma   90.00
#
_symmetry.space_group_name_H-M   'P 1'
#
loop_
_entity.id
_entity.type
_entity.pdbx_description
1 polymer ?
#
loop_
_entity_poly.entity_id
_entity_poly.type
_entity_poly.pdbx_seq_one_letter_code
_entity_poly.pdbx_strand_id
1 'polypeptide(L)'
;MPLDIAEFNDAFYRARDRVRAEEGIDVAAVQAELRSLIPNDASDHDRAWTTVLIDGLAEPPEPPREWSEFYHQASEVHAAAYRADGSVEEQIAALERARETIWDIADRAAKDEAPHIRAMTRVLEHLEDELRDPTWPHGDSAPPTT
;
A
#
# COMPACT_ATOMS: atom_id res chain seq x y z
N MET A 1 13.32 14.66 -27.01
CA MET A 1 12.03 14.15 -26.54
C MET A 1 12.00 14.28 -25.03
N PRO A 2 10.90 14.73 -24.42
CA PRO A 2 10.78 14.68 -22.96
C PRO A 2 10.96 13.23 -22.48
N LEU A 3 11.41 13.05 -21.24
CA LEU A 3 11.52 11.73 -20.62
C LEU A 3 10.17 11.01 -20.69
N ASP A 4 10.17 9.78 -21.19
CA ASP A 4 9.01 8.91 -21.02
C ASP A 4 9.03 8.34 -19.58
N ILE A 5 8.26 8.98 -18.71
CA ILE A 5 8.18 8.63 -17.29
C ILE A 5 7.64 7.21 -17.10
N ALA A 6 6.71 6.77 -17.95
CA ALA A 6 6.11 5.45 -17.81
C ALA A 6 7.11 4.36 -18.19
N GLU A 7 7.80 4.53 -19.32
CA GLU A 7 8.85 3.61 -19.77
C GLU A 7 10.01 3.55 -18.78
N PHE A 8 10.48 4.72 -18.30
CA PHE A 8 11.55 4.78 -17.32
C PHE A 8 11.18 4.05 -16.02
N ASN A 9 9.97 4.29 -15.48
CA ASN A 9 9.52 3.65 -14.24
C ASN A 9 9.44 2.13 -14.39
N ASP A 10 8.86 1.65 -15.49
CA ASP A 10 8.74 0.22 -15.77
C ASP A 10 10.13 -0.45 -15.90
N ALA A 11 11.06 0.18 -16.62
CA ALA A 11 12.45 -0.27 -16.70
C ALA A 11 13.15 -0.26 -15.33
N PHE A 12 12.97 0.81 -14.55
CA PHE A 12 13.53 0.95 -13.21
C PHE A 12 13.03 -0.13 -12.25
N TYR A 13 11.71 -0.42 -12.23
CA TYR A 13 11.17 -1.45 -11.35
C TYR A 13 11.68 -2.84 -11.69
N ARG A 14 11.74 -3.19 -12.98
CA ARG A 14 12.35 -4.45 -13.42
C ARG A 14 13.82 -4.56 -13.02
N ALA A 15 14.59 -3.49 -13.24
CA ALA A 15 16.00 -3.42 -12.86
C ALA A 15 16.18 -3.61 -11.34
N ARG A 16 15.36 -2.93 -10.53
CA ARG A 16 15.37 -3.04 -9.07
C ARG A 16 15.04 -4.45 -8.60
N ASP A 17 14.02 -5.08 -9.17
CA ASP A 17 13.61 -6.43 -8.79
C ASP A 17 14.70 -7.45 -9.17
N ARG A 18 15.32 -7.28 -10.35
CA ARG A 18 16.47 -8.09 -10.80
C ARG A 18 17.65 -7.97 -9.83
N VAL A 19 18.04 -6.73 -9.47
CA VAL A 19 19.15 -6.47 -8.54
C VAL A 19 18.91 -7.11 -7.16
N ARG A 20 17.65 -7.18 -6.71
CA ARG A 20 17.29 -7.77 -5.42
C ARG A 20 17.21 -9.29 -5.44
N ALA A 21 16.85 -9.89 -6.58
CA ALA A 21 16.65 -11.32 -6.70
C ALA A 21 17.94 -12.09 -7.06
N GLU A 22 18.84 -11.47 -7.82
CA GLU A 22 20.02 -12.13 -8.39
C GLU A 22 21.30 -11.81 -7.59
N GLU A 23 21.88 -12.83 -6.96
CA GLU A 23 23.17 -12.70 -6.27
C GLU A 23 24.31 -12.47 -7.26
N GLY A 24 25.16 -11.48 -7.00
CA GLY A 24 26.37 -11.20 -7.81
C GLY A 24 26.12 -10.43 -9.10
N ILE A 25 24.94 -9.85 -9.29
CA ILE A 25 24.63 -9.00 -10.44
C ILE A 25 25.52 -7.74 -10.49
N ASP A 26 25.95 -7.38 -11.71
CA ASP A 26 26.68 -6.13 -11.95
C ASP A 26 25.72 -4.94 -11.92
N VAL A 27 25.50 -4.39 -10.72
CA VAL A 27 24.64 -3.22 -10.51
C VAL A 27 25.11 -2.02 -11.33
N ALA A 28 26.41 -1.84 -11.57
CA ALA A 28 26.92 -0.72 -12.35
C ALA A 28 26.49 -0.82 -13.82
N ALA A 29 26.48 -2.02 -14.40
CA ALA A 29 25.94 -2.27 -15.73
C ALA A 29 24.44 -1.96 -15.80
N VAL A 30 23.66 -2.41 -14.81
CA VAL A 30 22.21 -2.12 -14.73
C VAL A 30 21.94 -0.62 -14.64
N GLN A 31 22.72 0.10 -13.82
CA GLN A 31 22.59 1.55 -13.71
C GLN A 31 22.94 2.24 -15.04
N ALA A 32 23.95 1.78 -15.76
CA ALA A 32 24.31 2.33 -17.07
C ALA A 32 23.20 2.11 -18.12
N GLU A 33 22.54 0.96 -18.11
CA GLU A 33 21.36 0.68 -18.94
C GLU A 33 20.25 1.71 -18.68
N LEU A 34 19.91 1.96 -17.41
CA LEU A 34 18.87 2.93 -17.07
C LEU A 34 19.25 4.38 -17.42
N ARG A 35 20.52 4.77 -17.26
CA ARG A 35 20.98 6.11 -17.66
C ARG A 35 20.84 6.33 -19.17
N SER A 36 20.92 5.29 -19.98
CA SER A 36 20.74 5.37 -21.43
C SER A 36 19.30 5.72 -21.86
N LEU A 37 18.32 5.50 -20.98
CA LEU A 37 16.91 5.82 -21.21
C LEU A 37 16.61 7.31 -20.99
N ILE A 38 17.52 8.07 -20.39
CA ILE A 38 17.31 9.49 -20.08
C ILE A 38 17.70 10.33 -21.31
N PRO A 39 16.76 11.03 -21.97
CA PRO A 39 17.07 11.86 -23.12
C PRO A 39 17.96 13.06 -22.73
N ASN A 40 18.85 13.47 -23.63
CA ASN A 40 19.71 14.65 -23.42
C ASN A 40 18.90 15.94 -23.20
N ASP A 41 17.67 16.02 -23.72
CA ASP A 41 16.77 17.15 -23.58
C ASP A 41 15.68 16.96 -22.50
N ALA A 42 15.84 15.98 -21.61
CA ALA A 42 15.03 15.89 -20.39
C ALA A 42 15.08 17.20 -19.58
N SER A 43 14.12 17.43 -18.70
CA SER A 43 14.21 18.59 -17.79
C SER A 43 15.29 18.37 -16.73
N ASP A 44 15.78 19.45 -16.11
CA ASP A 44 16.72 19.32 -14.98
C ASP A 44 16.09 18.57 -13.80
N HIS A 45 14.78 18.75 -13.60
CA HIS A 45 14.01 18.03 -12.59
C HIS A 45 14.02 16.52 -12.86
N ASP A 46 13.70 16.11 -14.09
CA ASP A 46 13.65 14.70 -14.47
C ASP A 46 15.04 14.05 -14.39
N ARG A 47 16.08 14.75 -14.85
CA ARG A 47 17.47 14.28 -14.72
C ARG A 47 17.87 14.08 -13.27
N ALA A 48 17.57 15.04 -12.40
CA ALA A 48 17.90 14.94 -10.99
C ALA A 48 17.16 13.77 -10.32
N TRP A 49 15.85 13.64 -10.58
CA TRP A 49 15.03 12.57 -10.03
C TRP A 49 15.48 11.18 -10.49
N THR A 50 15.66 10.98 -11.79
CA THR A 50 16.12 9.69 -12.35
C THR A 50 17.51 9.30 -11.87
N THR A 51 18.42 10.27 -11.71
CA THR A 51 19.77 10.02 -11.17
C THR A 51 19.71 9.48 -9.75
N VAL A 52 18.92 10.11 -8.87
CA VAL A 52 18.74 9.65 -7.48
C VAL A 52 18.21 8.21 -7.43
N LEU A 53 17.21 7.89 -8.26
CA LEU A 53 16.67 6.54 -8.31
C LEU A 53 17.69 5.50 -8.77
N ILE A 54 18.41 5.80 -9.86
CA ILE A 54 19.41 4.89 -10.44
C ILE A 54 20.53 4.63 -9.43
N ASP A 55 21.06 5.68 -8.81
CA ASP A 55 22.18 5.57 -7.88
C ASP A 55 21.77 4.74 -6.64
N GLY A 56 20.53 4.87 -6.19
CA GLY A 56 19.96 4.08 -5.09
C GLY A 56 19.84 2.57 -5.35
N LEU A 57 20.03 2.08 -6.59
CA LEU A 57 20.04 0.63 -6.86
C LEU A 57 21.22 -0.11 -6.20
N ALA A 58 22.32 0.60 -5.94
CA ALA A 58 23.49 0.02 -5.26
C ALA A 58 23.32 -0.03 -3.75
N GLU A 59 22.34 0.70 -3.21
CA GLU A 59 22.07 0.70 -1.79
C GLU A 59 21.28 -0.56 -1.41
N PRO A 60 21.68 -1.25 -0.32
CA PRO A 60 20.84 -2.32 0.20
C PRO A 60 19.46 -1.75 0.52
N PRO A 61 18.37 -2.53 0.30
CA PRO A 61 17.05 -2.07 0.67
C PRO A 61 17.04 -1.72 2.16
N GLU A 62 16.32 -0.66 2.52
CA GLU A 62 16.07 -0.36 3.92
C GLU A 62 15.53 -1.63 4.62
N PRO A 63 16.01 -1.93 5.84
CA PRO A 63 15.47 -3.06 6.56
C PRO A 63 13.95 -2.89 6.71
N PRO A 64 13.19 -4.00 6.68
CA PRO A 64 11.76 -3.93 6.93
C PRO A 64 11.50 -3.16 8.22
N ARG A 65 10.49 -2.28 8.20
CA ARG A 65 10.08 -1.60 9.42
C ARG A 65 9.68 -2.63 10.47
N GLU A 66 10.25 -2.50 11.66
CA GLU A 66 9.78 -3.22 12.84
C GLU A 66 8.56 -2.48 13.39
N TRP A 67 7.42 -3.15 13.35
CA TRP A 67 6.16 -2.62 13.89
C TRP A 67 6.08 -2.87 15.39
N SER A 68 5.51 -1.92 16.12
CA SER A 68 5.34 -2.08 17.55
C SER A 68 4.20 -3.05 17.90
N GLU A 69 4.13 -3.45 19.16
CA GLU A 69 3.01 -4.22 19.69
C GLU A 69 1.66 -3.54 19.44
N PHE A 70 1.60 -2.19 19.46
CA PHE A 70 0.37 -1.46 19.19
C PHE A 70 -0.11 -1.67 17.75
N TYR A 71 0.80 -1.67 16.78
CA TYR A 71 0.44 -1.97 15.39
C TYR A 71 -0.10 -3.39 15.23
N HIS A 72 0.50 -4.36 15.92
CA HIS A 72 0.03 -5.74 15.91
C HIS A 72 -1.35 -5.88 16.58
N GLN A 73 -1.56 -5.25 17.74
CA GLN A 73 -2.87 -5.21 18.42
C GLN A 73 -3.95 -4.60 17.53
N ALA A 74 -3.66 -3.47 16.87
CA ALA A 74 -4.60 -2.86 15.93
C ALA A 74 -4.89 -3.77 14.73
N SER A 75 -3.88 -4.49 14.25
CA SER A 75 -4.04 -5.46 13.15
C SER A 75 -4.94 -6.64 13.55
N GLU A 76 -4.85 -7.10 14.80
CA GLU A 76 -5.73 -8.15 15.34
C GLU A 76 -7.19 -7.67 15.43
N VAL A 77 -7.41 -6.46 15.95
CA VAL A 77 -8.74 -5.82 16.01
C VAL A 77 -9.33 -5.68 14.61
N HIS A 78 -8.54 -5.16 13.67
CA HIS A 78 -8.92 -5.00 12.27
C HIS A 78 -9.30 -6.36 11.63
N ALA A 79 -8.47 -7.39 11.82
CA ALA A 79 -8.72 -8.72 11.25
C ALA A 79 -9.92 -9.44 11.88
N ALA A 80 -10.25 -9.15 13.15
CA ALA A 80 -11.44 -9.67 13.81
C ALA A 80 -12.73 -9.02 13.26
N ALA A 81 -12.70 -7.71 12.99
CA ALA A 81 -13.84 -6.98 12.44
C ALA A 81 -14.27 -7.52 11.06
N TYR A 82 -13.29 -7.90 10.23
CA TYR A 82 -13.52 -8.56 8.94
C TYR A 82 -14.24 -9.90 9.00
N ARG A 83 -14.11 -10.60 10.13
CA ARG A 83 -14.68 -11.94 10.36
C ARG A 83 -15.95 -11.87 11.20
N ALA A 84 -16.52 -10.68 11.39
CA ALA A 84 -17.78 -10.52 12.09
C ALA A 84 -18.89 -11.17 11.27
N ASP A 85 -19.47 -12.25 11.79
CA ASP A 85 -20.68 -12.88 11.28
C ASP A 85 -21.89 -12.32 12.06
N GLY A 86 -23.08 -12.37 11.46
CA GLY A 86 -24.32 -11.91 12.10
C GLY A 86 -25.20 -11.11 11.14
N SER A 87 -26.18 -10.39 11.69
CA SER A 87 -26.98 -9.44 10.92
C SER A 87 -26.14 -8.28 10.39
N VAL A 88 -26.66 -7.54 9.41
CA VAL A 88 -26.01 -6.35 8.86
C VAL A 88 -25.72 -5.32 9.98
N GLU A 89 -26.66 -5.13 10.89
CA GLU A 89 -26.51 -4.22 12.03
C GLU A 89 -25.43 -4.69 13.02
N GLU A 90 -25.35 -6.00 13.27
CA GLU A 90 -24.30 -6.58 14.12
C GLU A 90 -22.91 -6.42 13.49
N GLN A 91 -22.82 -6.58 12.17
CA GLN A 91 -21.59 -6.35 11.41
C GLN A 91 -21.18 -4.87 11.43
N ILE A 92 -22.11 -3.95 11.17
CA ILE A 92 -21.88 -2.50 11.27
C ILE A 92 -21.38 -2.13 12.68
N ALA A 93 -22.05 -2.61 13.73
CA ALA A 93 -21.65 -2.33 15.11
C ALA A 93 -20.29 -2.96 15.48
N ALA A 94 -19.89 -4.05 14.83
CA ALA A 94 -18.57 -4.63 14.98
C ALA A 94 -17.48 -3.77 14.30
N LEU A 95 -17.77 -3.25 13.10
CA LEU A 95 -16.87 -2.35 12.36
C LEU A 95 -16.66 -1.02 13.10
N GLU A 96 -17.73 -0.39 13.59
CA GLU A 96 -17.66 0.86 14.36
C GLU A 96 -16.78 0.70 15.62
N ARG A 97 -17.04 -0.33 16.43
CA ARG A 97 -16.24 -0.61 17.64
C ARG A 97 -14.78 -0.91 17.32
N ALA A 98 -14.52 -1.61 16.23
CA ALA A 98 -13.16 -1.89 15.78
C ALA A 98 -12.42 -0.60 15.40
N ARG A 99 -13.10 0.31 14.68
CA ARG A 99 -12.53 1.63 14.32
C ARG A 99 -12.19 2.43 15.57
N GLU A 100 -13.11 2.55 16.53
CA GLU A 100 -12.86 3.24 17.82
C GLU A 100 -11.64 2.66 18.55
N THR A 101 -11.59 1.33 18.68
CA THR A 101 -10.49 0.64 19.37
C THR A 101 -9.14 0.87 18.67
N ILE A 102 -9.11 0.86 17.33
CA ILE A 102 -7.90 1.14 16.55
C ILE A 102 -7.44 2.59 16.75
N TRP A 103 -8.36 3.54 16.86
CA TRP A 103 -8.04 4.94 17.18
C TRP A 103 -7.41 5.08 18.57
N ASP A 104 -7.99 4.43 19.58
CA ASP A 104 -7.44 4.43 20.94
C ASP A 104 -6.03 3.81 21.00
N ILE A 105 -5.78 2.76 20.23
CA ILE A 105 -4.45 2.15 20.09
C ILE A 105 -3.48 3.14 19.43
N ALA A 106 -3.90 3.79 18.34
CA ALA A 106 -3.08 4.76 17.64
C ALA A 106 -2.68 5.95 18.51
N ASP A 107 -3.59 6.43 19.38
CA ASP A 107 -3.33 7.55 20.29
C ASP A 107 -2.27 7.23 21.34
N ARG A 108 -2.04 5.94 21.61
CA ARG A 108 -1.00 5.44 22.53
C ARG A 108 0.31 5.07 21.84
N ALA A 109 0.29 4.92 20.51
CA ALA A 109 1.44 4.55 19.71
C ALA A 109 2.41 5.72 19.49
N ALA A 110 3.60 5.42 18.96
CA ALA A 110 4.56 6.44 18.57
C ALA A 110 4.01 7.34 17.45
N LYS A 111 4.45 8.61 17.40
CA LYS A 111 3.90 9.61 16.47
C LYS A 111 4.08 9.26 15.00
N ASP A 112 5.15 8.55 14.67
CA ASP A 112 5.49 8.06 13.34
C ASP A 112 4.74 6.77 12.97
N GLU A 113 4.15 6.07 13.94
CA GLU A 113 3.39 4.82 13.74
C GLU A 113 1.88 5.05 13.76
N ALA A 114 1.39 5.96 14.60
CA ALA A 114 -0.03 6.28 14.76
C ALA A 114 -0.77 6.55 13.41
N PRO A 115 -0.19 7.26 12.42
CA PRO A 115 -0.84 7.44 11.12
C PRO A 115 -1.08 6.12 10.36
N HIS A 116 -0.17 5.15 10.47
CA HIS A 116 -0.31 3.84 9.82
C HIS A 116 -1.39 2.99 10.51
N ILE A 117 -1.47 3.05 11.84
CA ILE A 117 -2.51 2.38 12.61
C ILE A 117 -3.90 2.95 12.25
N ARG A 118 -4.04 4.29 12.24
CA ARG A 118 -5.30 4.95 11.85
C ARG A 118 -5.70 4.66 10.41
N ALA A 119 -4.75 4.46 9.50
CA ALA A 119 -5.06 4.13 8.12
C ALA A 119 -5.85 2.82 7.99
N MET A 120 -5.73 1.88 8.94
CA MET A 120 -6.50 0.64 8.97
C MET A 120 -8.01 0.89 9.06
N THR A 121 -8.45 1.98 9.68
CA THR A 121 -9.88 2.26 9.85
C THR A 121 -10.57 2.65 8.56
N ARG A 122 -9.83 3.11 7.53
CA ARG A 122 -10.40 3.53 6.24
C ARG A 122 -11.06 2.39 5.50
N VAL A 123 -10.47 1.20 5.58
CA VAL A 123 -11.03 0.03 4.91
C VAL A 123 -12.28 -0.46 5.65
N LEU A 124 -12.27 -0.40 6.99
CA LEU A 124 -13.46 -0.75 7.80
C LEU A 124 -14.62 0.22 7.54
N GLU A 125 -14.33 1.51 7.41
CA GLU A 125 -15.31 2.53 7.04
C GLU A 125 -15.92 2.26 5.66
N HIS A 126 -15.09 1.89 4.68
CA HIS A 126 -15.60 1.52 3.36
C HIS A 126 -16.53 0.29 3.41
N LEU A 127 -16.22 -0.73 4.22
CA LEU A 127 -17.10 -1.88 4.41
C LEU A 127 -18.42 -1.51 5.11
N GLU A 128 -18.35 -0.62 6.10
CA GLU A 128 -19.51 -0.09 6.80
C GLU A 128 -20.44 0.65 5.83
N ASP A 129 -19.87 1.46 4.95
CA ASP A 129 -20.60 2.18 3.91
C ASP A 129 -21.26 1.21 2.92
N GLU A 130 -20.55 0.18 2.44
CA GLU A 130 -21.13 -0.84 1.54
C GLU A 130 -22.25 -1.65 2.22
N LEU A 131 -22.18 -1.90 3.52
CA LEU A 131 -23.26 -2.56 4.25
C LEU A 131 -24.50 -1.68 4.40
N ARG A 132 -24.33 -0.36 4.48
CA ARG A 132 -25.42 0.61 4.63
C ARG A 132 -26.07 1.02 3.31
N ASP A 133 -25.24 1.23 2.30
CA ASP A 133 -25.64 1.68 0.96
C ASP A 133 -24.87 0.85 -0.09
N PRO A 134 -25.31 -0.40 -0.33
CA PRO A 134 -24.56 -1.32 -1.16
C PRO A 134 -24.52 -0.85 -2.61
N THR A 135 -23.31 -0.75 -3.17
CA THR A 135 -23.09 -0.30 -4.57
C THR A 135 -23.77 -1.24 -5.59
N TRP A 136 -23.96 -2.51 -5.22
CA TRP A 136 -24.79 -3.48 -5.95
C TRP A 136 -25.86 -4.04 -5.01
N PRO A 137 -27.14 -4.10 -5.41
CA PRO A 137 -28.15 -4.82 -4.63
C PRO A 137 -27.69 -6.24 -4.33
N HIS A 138 -27.44 -6.52 -3.05
CA HIS A 138 -27.29 -7.88 -2.56
C HIS A 138 -28.64 -8.58 -2.80
N GLY A 139 -28.67 -9.48 -3.78
CA GLY A 139 -29.92 -9.96 -4.35
C GLY A 139 -30.81 -10.69 -3.33
N ASP A 140 -31.86 -10.03 -2.87
CA ASP A 140 -33.11 -10.64 -2.39
C ASP A 140 -34.08 -10.90 -3.56
N SER A 141 -33.54 -11.27 -4.73
CA SER A 141 -34.37 -11.75 -5.84
C SER A 141 -34.53 -13.26 -5.69
N ALA A 142 -35.54 -13.68 -4.93
CA ALA A 142 -36.13 -14.99 -5.13
C ALA A 142 -36.45 -15.14 -6.63
N PRO A 143 -36.05 -16.25 -7.29
CA PRO A 143 -36.37 -16.43 -8.70
C PRO A 143 -37.90 -16.39 -8.87
N PRO A 144 -38.43 -15.76 -9.93
CA PRO A 144 -39.86 -15.74 -10.17
C PRO A 144 -40.36 -17.17 -10.37
N THR A 145 -41.08 -17.71 -9.39
CA THR A 145 -42.02 -18.80 -9.62
C THR A 145 -43.18 -18.25 -10.45
N THR A 146 -43.15 -18.47 -11.76
CA THR A 146 -44.22 -19.07 -12.59
C THR A 146 -43.85 -18.91 -14.06
#